data_AF-G7KDK8-F1
#
_entry.id   AF-G7KDK8-F1
#
_cell.length_a   1.000
_cell.length_b   1.000
_cell.length_c   1.000
_cell.angle_alpha   90.00
_cell.angle_beta   90.00
_cell.angle_gamma   90.00
#
_symmetry.space_group_name_H-M   'P 1'
#
loop_
_entity.id
_entity.type
_entity.pdbx_description
1 polymer ?
#
loop_
_entity_poly.entity_id
_entity_poly.type
_entity_poly.pdbx_seq_one_letter_code
_entity_poly.pdbx_strand_id
1 'polypeptide(L)' 'MFDTNGCRSTTLGSNVRDLVALTNEALAISIIQKKSIIDTDVIRSALHRQIL' A
#
# COMPACT_ATOMS: atom_id res chain seq x y z
N MET A 1 -22.06 -9.01 -3.20
CA MET A 1 -21.66 -7.87 -4.06
C MET A 1 -20.41 -7.31 -3.41
N PHE A 2 -19.24 -7.58 -4.00
CA PHE A 2 -17.96 -7.16 -3.42
C PHE A 2 -17.74 -5.71 -3.81
N ASP A 3 -17.68 -4.81 -2.83
CA ASP A 3 -17.31 -3.41 -3.04
C ASP A 3 -15.82 -3.33 -3.39
N THR A 4 -15.50 -3.57 -4.66
CA THR A 4 -14.15 -3.49 -5.24
C THR A 4 -13.68 -2.05 -5.46
N ASN A 5 -14.18 -1.08 -4.69
CA ASN A 5 -13.97 0.34 -4.96
C ASN A 5 -12.79 0.97 -4.19
N GLY A 6 -11.98 0.18 -3.48
CA GLY A 6 -10.92 0.72 -2.60
C GLY A 6 -9.52 0.75 -3.19
N CYS A 7 -9.21 -0.15 -4.14
CA CYS A 7 -7.91 -0.25 -4.77
C CYS A 7 -8.07 -0.78 -6.19
N ARG A 8 -8.20 0.15 -7.15
CA ARG A 8 -8.06 -0.18 -8.57
C ARG A 8 -6.70 -0.86 -8.71
N SER A 9 -6.64 -2.04 -9.34
CA SER A 9 -5.40 -2.75 -9.64
C SER A 9 -4.46 -1.81 -10.37
N THR A 10 -3.57 -1.18 -9.62
CA THR A 10 -2.49 -0.36 -10.15
C THR A 10 -1.40 -1.36 -10.45
N THR A 11 -1.09 -1.53 -11.73
CA THR A 11 0.07 -2.31 -12.15
C THR A 11 1.27 -1.63 -11.53
N LEU A 12 1.70 -2.12 -10.35
CA LEU A 12 2.99 -1.77 -9.80
C LEU A 12 3.99 -2.22 -10.88
N GLY A 13 4.84 -1.32 -11.35
CA GLY A 13 5.82 -1.65 -12.37
C GLY A 13 6.53 -2.93 -11.98
N SER A 14 6.86 -3.79 -12.94
CA SER A 14 7.43 -5.14 -12.73
C SER A 14 8.80 -5.17 -12.03
N ASN A 15 9.18 -4.07 -11.36
CA ASN A 15 10.38 -3.88 -10.59
C ASN A 15 10.14 -4.33 -9.13
N VAL A 16 10.86 -5.38 -8.72
CA VAL A 16 10.87 -5.88 -7.34
C VAL A 16 11.23 -4.77 -6.34
N ARG A 17 12.02 -3.78 -6.78
CA ARG A 17 12.45 -2.65 -5.94
C ARG A 17 11.29 -1.73 -5.53
N ASP A 18 10.34 -1.51 -6.43
CA ASP A 18 9.16 -0.67 -6.16
C ASP A 18 8.20 -1.41 -5.19
N LEU A 19 8.08 -2.73 -5.32
CA LEU A 19 7.33 -3.57 -4.39
C LEU A 19 7.94 -3.57 -2.98
N VAL A 20 9.27 -3.66 -2.87
CA VAL A 20 9.98 -3.58 -1.58
C VAL A 20 9.78 -2.21 -0.94
N ALA A 21 9.92 -1.12 -1.71
CA ALA A 21 9.66 0.23 -1.23
C ALA A 21 8.21 0.39 -0.75
N LEU A 22 7.23 -0.20 -1.47
CA LEU A 22 5.82 -0.06 -1.15
C LEU A 22 5.48 -0.78 0.16
N THR A 23 6.03 -1.99 0.32
CA THR A 23 5.83 -2.81 1.52
C THR A 23 6.46 -2.15 2.74
N ASN A 24 7.65 -1.56 2.60
CA ASN A 24 8.32 -0.82 3.68
C ASN A 24 7.52 0.41 4.09
N GLU A 25 6.99 1.17 3.14
CA GLU A 25 6.16 2.35 3.43
C GLU A 25 4.83 1.94 4.09
N ALA A 26 4.20 0.86 3.61
CA ALA A 26 3.00 0.31 4.21
C ALA A 26 3.25 -0.17 5.65
N LEU A 27 4.37 -0.83 5.91
CA LEU A 27 4.76 -1.24 7.26
C LEU A 27 4.97 -0.03 8.18
N ALA A 28 5.69 1.00 7.71
CA ALA A 28 5.91 2.23 8.47
C ALA A 28 4.59 2.92 8.83
N ILE A 29 3.66 3.03 7.88
CA ILE A 29 2.33 3.60 8.10
C ILE A 29 1.53 2.75 9.10
N SER A 30 1.58 1.42 8.99
CA SER A 30 0.91 0.52 9.93
C SER A 30 1.44 0.70 11.36
N ILE A 31 2.75 0.87 11.53
CA ILE A 31 3.38 1.12 12.84
C ILE A 31 2.93 2.48 13.41
N ILE A 32 2.92 3.54 12.60
CA ILE A 32 2.45 4.88 13.01
C ILE A 32 0.98 4.84 13.45
N GLN A 33 0.14 4.10 12.71
CA GLN A 33 -1.27 3.92 13.04
C GLN A 33 -1.51 2.87 14.13
N LYS A 34 -0.46 2.22 14.67
CA LYS A 34 -0.54 1.08 15.60
C LYS A 34 -1.46 -0.06 15.12
N LYS A 35 -1.53 -0.26 13.81
CA LYS A 35 -2.22 -1.40 13.22
C LYS A 35 -1.29 -2.61 13.21
N SER A 36 -1.82 -3.75 13.65
CA SER A 36 -1.12 -5.05 13.56
C SER A 36 -1.26 -5.71 12.19
N ILE A 37 -2.15 -5.19 11.33
CA ILE A 37 -2.50 -5.76 10.03
C ILE A 37 -2.35 -4.66 8.98
N ILE A 38 -1.65 -4.98 7.88
CA ILE A 38 -1.58 -4.12 6.70
C ILE A 38 -2.90 -4.28 5.95
N ASP A 39 -3.78 -3.29 6.11
CA ASP A 39 -5.06 -3.23 5.42
C ASP A 39 -4.93 -2.48 4.08
N THR A 40 -5.94 -2.61 3.24
CA THR A 40 -6.07 -1.95 1.94
C THR A 40 -5.93 -0.42 2.05
N ASP A 41 -6.39 0.18 3.15
CA ASP A 41 -6.17 1.60 3.45
C ASP A 41 -4.69 1.96 3.55
N VAL A 42 -3.91 1.11 4.23
CA VAL A 42 -2.48 1.32 4.47
C VAL A 42 -1.72 1.19 3.15
N ILE A 43 -2.05 0.19 2.32
CA ILE A 43 -1.47 0.00 0.99
C ILE A 43 -1.78 1.20 0.09
N ARG A 44 -3.02 1.73 0.13
CA ARG A 44 -3.40 2.93 -0.62
C ARG A 44 -2.64 4.18 -0.16
N SER A 45 -2.47 4.37 1.15
CA SER A 45 -1.66 5.47 1.69
C SER A 45 -0.19 5.35 1.31
N ALA A 46 0.37 4.14 1.35
CA ALA A 46 1.74 3.86 0.93
C ALA A 46 1.95 4.15 -0.56
N LEU A 47 1.02 3.71 -1.41
CA LEU A 47 1.06 3.94 -2.86
C LEU A 47 1.01 5.43 -3.20
N HIS A 48 0.14 6.19 -2.52
CA HIS A 48 0.06 7.63 -2.73
C HIS A 48 1.35 8.36 -2.33
N ARG A 49 2.04 7.90 -1.28
CA ARG A 49 3.29 8.48 -0.80
C ARG A 49 4.51 8.06 -1.61
N GLN A 50 4.43 6.98 -2.39
CA GLN A 50 5.50 6.54 -3.29
C GLN A 50 5.40 7.17 -4.68
N ILE A 51 4.20 7.57 -5.11
CA ILE A 51 3.95 8.24 -6.41
C ILE A 51 4.28 9.75 -6.35
N LEU A 52 4.47 10.31 -5.15
CA LEU A 52 4.79 11.72 -4.91
C LEU A 52 6.25 11.88 -4.47
#